data_AF-A0A7K4YAV4-F1
#
_entry.id   AF-A0A7K4YAV4-F1
#
_cell.length_a   1.000
_cell.length_b   1.000
_cell.length_c   1.000
_cell.angle_alpha   90.00
_cell.angle_beta   90.00
_cell.angle_gamma   90.00
#
_symmetry.space_group_name_H-M   'P 1'
#
loop_
_entity.id
_entity.type
_entity.pdbx_description
1 polymer ?
#
loop_
_entity_poly.entity_id
_entity_poly.type
_entity_poly.pdbx_seq_one_letter_code
_entity_poly.pdbx_strand_id
1 'polypeptide(L)'
;MTLTHSCNTPWADNWLVDTGDEAPVHHGLSPFGKTVLEEMNRLGMIVDLAHVSVETMKVVLNLSKAPVIFSHSSAYAVCPHRRNVPDDVLRMVASTGSLVMVNFYNDYVTCSATARLANVADHMDHVKQVAGAQSVGFGGDYDGVS
;
A
#
# COMPACT_ATOMS: atom_id res chain seq x y z
N MET A 1 -2.57 -9.39 7.15
CA MET A 1 -1.17 -9.29 7.63
C MET A 1 -0.44 -8.35 6.70
N THR A 2 0.14 -7.29 7.25
CA THR A 2 1.03 -6.39 6.50
C THR A 2 2.33 -7.12 6.19
N LEU A 3 2.72 -7.21 4.92
CA LEU A 3 3.83 -8.09 4.51
C LEU A 3 5.19 -7.62 5.04
N THR A 4 5.35 -6.31 5.21
CA THR A 4 6.51 -5.67 5.83
C THR A 4 6.04 -4.56 6.76
N HIS A 5 6.93 -4.07 7.62
CA HIS A 5 6.83 -2.72 8.19
C HIS A 5 7.87 -1.85 7.47
N SER A 6 8.50 -0.87 8.12
CA SER A 6 9.65 -0.12 7.58
C SER A 6 10.96 -0.89 7.70
N CYS A 7 10.97 -2.14 7.22
CA CYS A 7 12.16 -2.98 7.09
C CYS A 7 11.88 -4.17 6.17
N ASN A 8 12.89 -4.61 5.40
CA ASN A 8 12.79 -5.85 4.63
C ASN A 8 12.62 -7.06 5.56
N THR A 9 11.82 -8.03 5.13
CA THR A 9 11.84 -9.37 5.71
C THR A 9 12.75 -10.27 4.87
N PRO A 10 13.09 -11.50 5.34
CA PRO A 10 13.76 -12.48 4.49
C PRO A 10 12.95 -12.93 3.25
N TRP A 11 11.75 -12.38 3.02
CA TRP A 11 10.86 -12.83 1.95
C TRP A 11 10.05 -11.74 1.24
N ALA A 12 10.09 -10.47 1.68
CA ALA A 12 9.43 -9.34 1.03
C ALA A 12 10.22 -8.03 1.22
N ASP A 13 10.16 -7.17 0.20
CA ASP A 13 10.81 -5.85 0.20
C ASP A 13 9.86 -4.72 0.65
N ASN A 14 10.38 -3.81 1.48
CA ASN A 14 9.64 -2.70 2.07
C ASN A 14 9.80 -1.37 1.31
N TRP A 15 8.98 -0.38 1.66
CA TRP A 15 8.89 0.92 0.99
C TRP A 15 10.18 1.76 1.01
N LEU A 16 11.08 1.54 1.98
CA LEU A 16 12.40 2.20 2.03
C LEU A 16 13.30 1.80 0.84
N VAL A 17 12.98 0.72 0.14
CA VAL A 17 13.63 0.37 -1.13
C VAL A 17 13.37 1.43 -2.20
N ASP A 18 12.18 2.03 -2.21
CA ASP A 18 11.80 3.04 -3.22
C ASP A 18 12.33 4.45 -2.89
N THR A 19 12.88 4.65 -1.68
CA THR A 19 13.64 5.85 -1.30
C THR A 19 15.14 5.67 -1.53
N GLY A 20 15.61 4.43 -1.68
CA GLY A 20 17.03 4.09 -1.78
C GLY A 20 17.72 3.89 -0.42
N ASP A 21 16.96 3.90 0.68
CA ASP A 21 17.48 3.70 2.04
C ASP A 21 17.73 2.20 2.35
N GLU A 22 17.01 1.30 1.67
CA GLU A 22 17.27 -0.14 1.69
C GLU A 22 17.46 -0.72 0.28
N ALA A 23 18.17 -1.84 0.16
CA ALA A 23 18.36 -2.52 -1.12
C ALA A 23 17.13 -3.37 -1.49
N PRO A 24 16.79 -3.49 -2.80
CA PRO A 24 15.78 -4.43 -3.27
C PRO A 24 16.34 -5.87 -3.20
N VAL A 25 16.12 -6.57 -2.09
CA VAL A 25 16.73 -7.90 -1.86
C VAL A 25 16.01 -8.98 -2.66
N HIS A 26 14.68 -8.88 -2.76
CA HIS A 26 13.83 -9.92 -3.35
C HIS A 26 13.21 -9.53 -4.69
N HIS A 27 13.30 -8.24 -5.06
CA HIS A 27 12.59 -7.67 -6.20
C HIS A 27 11.08 -7.93 -6.07
N GLY A 28 10.54 -7.57 -4.91
CA GLY A 28 9.16 -7.81 -4.52
C GLY A 28 9.01 -8.94 -3.51
N LEU A 29 8.82 -10.18 -3.98
CA LEU A 29 8.70 -11.37 -3.13
C LEU A 29 9.72 -12.45 -3.51
N SER A 30 10.36 -13.03 -2.49
CA SER A 30 11.20 -14.21 -2.67
C SER A 30 10.35 -15.44 -3.05
N PRO A 31 10.98 -16.57 -3.48
CA PRO A 31 10.24 -17.82 -3.68
C PRO A 31 9.44 -18.24 -2.44
N PHE A 32 10.00 -18.08 -1.23
CA PHE A 32 9.27 -18.35 0.01
C PHE A 32 8.15 -17.33 0.24
N GLY A 33 8.36 -16.05 -0.09
CA GLY A 33 7.32 -15.02 0.02
C GLY A 33 6.10 -15.30 -0.87
N LYS A 34 6.31 -15.89 -2.04
CA LYS A 34 5.21 -16.36 -2.91
C LYS A 34 4.42 -17.50 -2.24
N THR A 35 5.09 -18.42 -1.56
CA THR A 35 4.43 -19.48 -0.77
C THR A 35 3.66 -18.89 0.42
N VAL A 36 4.20 -17.86 1.09
CA VAL A 36 3.46 -17.13 2.15
C VAL A 36 2.18 -16.52 1.58
N LEU A 37 2.25 -15.85 0.43
CA LEU A 37 1.08 -15.28 -0.25
C LEU A 37 0.01 -16.34 -0.58
N GLU A 38 0.43 -17.47 -1.16
CA GLU A 38 -0.47 -18.59 -1.48
C GLU A 38 -1.16 -19.14 -0.23
N GLU A 39 -0.43 -19.27 0.87
CA GLU A 39 -0.97 -19.76 2.14
C GLU A 39 -1.95 -18.77 2.77
N MET A 40 -1.68 -17.46 2.69
CA MET A 40 -2.63 -16.44 3.11
C MET A 40 -3.94 -16.51 2.31
N ASN A 41 -3.85 -16.69 0.98
CA ASN A 41 -5.03 -16.91 0.16
C ASN A 41 -5.77 -18.19 0.56
N ARG A 42 -5.07 -19.30 0.82
CA ARG A 42 -5.67 -20.58 1.26
C ARG A 42 -6.41 -20.45 2.59
N LEU A 43 -5.85 -19.69 3.53
CA LEU A 43 -6.42 -19.47 4.87
C LEU A 43 -7.60 -18.48 4.87
N GLY A 44 -7.79 -17.71 3.79
CA GLY A 44 -8.71 -16.57 3.80
C GLY A 44 -8.20 -15.39 4.63
N MET A 45 -6.87 -15.28 4.80
CA MET A 45 -6.24 -14.15 5.48
C MET A 45 -6.04 -12.99 4.51
N ILE A 46 -6.53 -11.80 4.88
CA ILE A 46 -6.35 -10.60 4.06
C ILE A 46 -4.86 -10.23 4.00
N VAL A 47 -4.35 -10.07 2.78
CA VAL A 47 -3.01 -9.54 2.49
C VAL A 47 -3.05 -8.03 2.55
N ASP A 48 -2.13 -7.43 3.29
CA ASP A 48 -2.01 -5.98 3.41
C ASP A 48 -0.67 -5.47 2.84
N LEU A 49 -0.79 -4.51 1.93
CA LEU A 49 0.29 -3.88 1.17
C LEU A 49 0.69 -2.49 1.68
N ALA A 50 0.22 -2.07 2.85
CA ALA A 50 0.89 -0.99 3.55
C ALA A 50 2.38 -1.35 3.79
N HIS A 51 3.25 -0.35 3.81
CA HIS A 51 4.70 -0.44 4.02
C HIS A 51 5.55 -1.20 2.98
N VAL A 52 4.98 -1.83 1.97
CA VAL A 52 5.79 -2.57 0.99
C VAL A 52 6.35 -1.65 -0.10
N SER A 53 7.37 -2.12 -0.84
CA SER A 53 7.84 -1.43 -2.05
C SER A 53 6.81 -1.51 -3.19
N VAL A 54 6.90 -0.59 -4.17
CA VAL A 54 6.06 -0.61 -5.38
C VAL A 54 6.20 -1.91 -6.15
N GLU A 55 7.40 -2.50 -6.19
CA GLU A 55 7.62 -3.80 -6.83
C GLU A 55 6.87 -4.92 -6.09
N THR A 56 6.92 -4.94 -4.75
CA THR A 56 6.12 -5.86 -3.92
C THR A 56 4.62 -5.69 -4.16
N MET A 57 4.13 -4.44 -4.25
CA MET A 57 2.71 -4.16 -4.56
C MET A 57 2.29 -4.85 -5.86
N LYS A 58 3.06 -4.64 -6.93
CA LYS A 58 2.78 -5.18 -8.27
C LYS A 58 2.84 -6.70 -8.30
N VAL A 59 3.86 -7.29 -7.68
CA VAL A 59 4.01 -8.75 -7.59
C VAL A 59 2.81 -9.37 -6.88
N VAL A 60 2.39 -8.81 -5.75
CA VAL A 60 1.26 -9.34 -4.98
C VAL A 60 -0.06 -9.16 -5.73
N LEU A 61 -0.33 -7.97 -6.29
CA LEU A 61 -1.55 -7.72 -7.06
C LEU A 61 -1.67 -8.61 -8.29
N ASN A 62 -0.54 -9.04 -8.88
CA ASN A 62 -0.53 -9.96 -10.01
C ASN A 62 -0.69 -11.44 -9.62
N LEU A 63 -0.24 -11.84 -8.42
CA LEU A 63 -0.21 -13.25 -8.00
C LEU A 63 -1.33 -13.64 -7.03
N SER A 64 -1.87 -12.69 -6.25
CA SER A 64 -2.90 -12.97 -5.26
C SER A 64 -4.18 -13.51 -5.92
N LYS A 65 -4.73 -14.57 -5.35
CA LYS A 65 -6.00 -15.18 -5.80
C LYS A 65 -7.25 -14.53 -5.19
N ALA A 66 -7.05 -13.57 -4.29
CA ALA A 66 -8.11 -12.83 -3.61
C ALA A 66 -7.77 -11.33 -3.58
N PRO A 67 -8.79 -10.44 -3.49
CA PRO A 67 -8.55 -9.02 -3.27
C PRO A 67 -7.66 -8.77 -2.06
N VAL A 68 -6.81 -7.74 -2.17
CA VAL A 68 -5.90 -7.33 -1.10
C VAL A 68 -6.29 -5.95 -0.58
N ILE A 69 -5.65 -5.52 0.50
CA ILE A 69 -5.85 -4.17 1.03
C ILE A 69 -4.53 -3.41 1.11
N PHE A 70 -4.64 -2.09 1.17
CA PHE A 70 -3.65 -1.22 1.80
C PHE A 70 -4.32 -0.66 3.04
N SER A 71 -3.97 -1.16 4.22
CA SER A 71 -4.72 -0.86 5.45
C SER A 71 -4.57 0.59 5.93
N HIS A 72 -3.50 1.28 5.52
CA HIS A 72 -3.21 2.68 5.84
C HIS A 72 -2.18 3.27 4.84
N SER A 73 -2.62 3.57 3.61
CA SER A 73 -1.82 4.27 2.60
C SER A 73 -2.68 5.27 1.81
N SER A 74 -2.09 6.38 1.40
CA SER A 74 -2.79 7.44 0.65
C SER A 74 -2.35 7.45 -0.83
N ALA A 75 -2.84 8.41 -1.63
CA ALA A 75 -2.53 8.52 -3.06
C ALA A 75 -1.21 9.26 -3.38
N TYR A 76 -0.32 8.63 -4.15
CA TYR A 76 1.02 9.20 -4.45
C TYR A 76 0.96 10.45 -5.32
N ALA A 77 -0.02 10.54 -6.24
CA ALA A 77 -0.17 11.70 -7.11
C ALA A 77 -0.56 12.98 -6.36
N VAL A 78 -1.16 12.86 -5.17
CA VAL A 78 -1.55 13.99 -4.32
C VAL A 78 -0.39 14.39 -3.39
N CYS A 79 0.28 13.43 -2.77
CA CYS A 79 1.52 13.63 -2.02
C CYS A 79 2.55 12.55 -2.41
N PRO A 80 3.68 12.91 -3.05
CA PRO A 80 4.66 11.96 -3.61
C PRO A 80 5.56 11.30 -2.55
N HIS A 81 4.96 10.79 -1.49
CA HIS A 81 5.63 10.02 -0.44
C HIS A 81 5.63 8.52 -0.77
N ARG A 82 6.73 7.80 -0.59
CA ARG A 82 6.86 6.38 -0.99
C ARG A 82 5.97 5.40 -0.22
N ARG A 83 5.36 5.82 0.89
CA ARG A 83 4.28 5.08 1.57
C ARG A 83 2.92 5.14 0.85
N ASN A 84 2.76 6.04 -0.11
CA ASN A 84 1.54 6.23 -0.87
C ASN A 84 1.52 5.42 -2.17
N VAL A 85 0.32 5.09 -2.63
CA VAL A 85 0.06 4.20 -3.76
C VAL A 85 0.13 4.97 -5.09
N PRO A 86 1.02 4.61 -6.03
CA PRO A 86 1.09 5.21 -7.37
C PRO A 86 -0.11 4.87 -8.26
N ASP A 87 -0.40 5.72 -9.26
CA ASP A 87 -1.57 5.57 -10.13
C ASP A 87 -1.59 4.27 -10.94
N ASP A 88 -0.43 3.77 -11.37
CA ASP A 88 -0.35 2.48 -12.07
C ASP A 88 -0.72 1.32 -11.14
N VAL A 89 -0.36 1.39 -9.85
CA VAL A 89 -0.80 0.45 -8.83
C VAL A 89 -2.29 0.64 -8.49
N LEU A 90 -2.79 1.87 -8.42
CA LEU A 90 -4.23 2.13 -8.22
C LEU A 90 -5.10 1.53 -9.34
N ARG A 91 -4.62 1.53 -10.59
CA ARG A 91 -5.32 0.84 -11.69
C ARG A 91 -5.33 -0.69 -11.49
N MET A 92 -4.26 -1.27 -10.96
CA MET A 92 -4.22 -2.69 -10.60
C MET A 92 -5.19 -3.00 -9.44
N VAL A 93 -5.27 -2.11 -8.45
CA VAL A 93 -6.27 -2.18 -7.37
C VAL A 93 -7.68 -2.24 -7.95
N ALA A 94 -8.00 -1.36 -8.91
CA ALA A 94 -9.28 -1.36 -9.62
C ALA A 94 -9.57 -2.72 -10.29
N SER A 95 -8.59 -3.25 -11.04
CA SER A 95 -8.76 -4.50 -11.78
C SER A 95 -8.87 -5.75 -10.91
N THR A 96 -8.38 -5.70 -9.67
CA THR A 96 -8.36 -6.83 -8.74
C THR A 96 -9.48 -6.75 -7.69
N GLY A 97 -10.28 -5.67 -7.69
CA GLY A 97 -11.30 -5.44 -6.66
C GLY A 97 -10.71 -5.19 -5.27
N SER A 98 -9.46 -4.71 -5.21
CA SER A 98 -8.73 -4.46 -3.96
C SER A 98 -9.14 -3.10 -3.34
N LEU A 99 -8.71 -2.87 -2.09
CA LEU A 99 -9.12 -1.69 -1.31
C LEU A 99 -7.91 -0.87 -0.85
N VAL A 100 -7.96 0.46 -1.02
CA VAL A 100 -7.02 1.40 -0.39
C VAL A 100 -7.72 2.12 0.76
N MET A 101 -7.22 1.91 1.97
CA MET A 101 -7.70 2.57 3.18
C MET A 101 -6.80 3.79 3.46
N VAL A 102 -7.33 4.98 3.21
CA VAL A 102 -6.57 6.25 3.19
C VAL A 102 -6.04 6.59 4.59
N ASN A 103 -4.74 6.87 4.67
CA ASN A 103 -4.01 7.27 5.89
C ASN A 103 -4.21 8.77 6.17
N PHE A 104 -4.21 9.16 7.45
CA PHE A 104 -4.39 10.55 7.89
C PHE A 104 -3.09 11.23 8.34
N TYR A 105 -1.96 10.55 8.28
CA TYR A 105 -0.66 11.11 8.67
C TYR A 105 -0.28 12.31 7.80
N ASN A 106 0.02 13.46 8.42
CA ASN A 106 0.27 14.72 7.72
C ASN A 106 1.36 14.60 6.64
N ASP A 107 2.44 13.88 6.92
CA ASP A 107 3.56 13.68 5.99
C ASP A 107 3.14 12.86 4.76
N TYR A 108 2.10 12.03 4.86
CA TYR A 108 1.58 11.21 3.76
C TYR A 108 0.38 11.87 3.07
N VAL A 109 -0.26 12.85 3.73
CA VAL A 109 -1.43 13.57 3.21
C VAL A 109 -1.04 14.88 2.49
N THR A 110 -0.03 15.58 3.00
CA THR A 110 0.38 16.89 2.46
C THR A 110 1.87 16.98 2.16
N CYS A 111 2.64 15.91 2.45
CA CYS A 111 4.10 15.94 2.35
C CYS A 111 4.68 17.14 3.14
N SER A 112 4.04 17.44 4.28
CA SER A 112 4.27 18.61 5.13
C SER A 112 3.78 18.30 6.55
N ALA A 113 4.28 19.05 7.53
CA ALA A 113 3.97 18.87 8.96
C ALA A 113 2.50 19.11 9.33
N THR A 114 1.69 19.71 8.46
CA THR A 114 0.30 20.07 8.75
C THR A 114 -0.65 19.69 7.63
N ALA A 115 -1.72 18.97 7.95
CA ALA A 115 -2.82 18.67 7.04
C ALA A 115 -4.17 19.14 7.59
N ARG A 116 -5.16 19.30 6.71
CA ARG A 116 -6.57 19.51 7.07
C ARG A 116 -7.41 18.33 6.56
N LEU A 117 -8.61 18.17 7.10
CA LEU A 117 -9.57 17.15 6.65
C LEU A 117 -9.83 17.20 5.14
N ALA A 118 -9.87 18.40 4.54
CA ALA A 118 -10.02 18.55 3.10
C ALA A 118 -8.90 17.87 2.31
N ASN A 119 -7.66 17.88 2.81
CA ASN A 119 -6.54 17.21 2.15
C ASN A 119 -6.69 15.69 2.19
N VAL A 120 -7.21 15.13 3.29
CA VAL A 120 -7.56 13.71 3.35
C VAL A 120 -8.65 13.38 2.33
N ALA A 121 -9.66 14.25 2.19
CA ALA A 121 -10.71 14.09 1.19
C ALA A 121 -10.16 14.13 -0.25
N ASP A 122 -9.17 14.97 -0.53
CA ASP A 122 -8.50 15.02 -1.84
C ASP A 122 -7.86 13.66 -2.20
N HIS A 123 -7.24 12.98 -1.23
CA HIS A 123 -6.72 11.62 -1.44
C HIS A 123 -7.84 10.60 -1.69
N MET A 124 -8.94 10.67 -0.93
CA MET A 124 -10.08 9.78 -1.15
C MET A 124 -10.70 9.97 -2.53
N ASP A 125 -10.83 11.23 -2.97
CA ASP A 125 -11.35 11.56 -4.30
C ASP A 125 -10.42 11.09 -5.41
N HIS A 126 -9.10 11.22 -5.23
CA HIS A 126 -8.13 10.70 -6.19
C HIS A 126 -8.17 9.17 -6.31
N VAL A 127 -8.20 8.45 -5.18
CA VAL A 127 -8.34 6.98 -5.19
C VAL A 127 -9.66 6.59 -5.87
N LYS A 128 -10.77 7.25 -5.54
CA LYS A 128 -12.07 7.03 -6.19
C LYS A 128 -12.00 7.27 -7.70
N GLN A 129 -11.31 8.32 -8.15
CA GLN A 129 -11.17 8.66 -9.57
C GLN A 129 -10.37 7.62 -10.35
N VAL A 130 -9.29 7.09 -9.78
CA VAL A 130 -8.39 6.16 -10.49
C VAL A 130 -8.80 4.69 -10.31
N ALA A 131 -9.18 4.30 -9.09
CA ALA A 131 -9.45 2.91 -8.72
C ALA A 131 -10.96 2.57 -8.57
N GLY A 132 -11.84 3.57 -8.61
CA GLY A 132 -13.28 3.40 -8.41
C GLY A 132 -13.72 3.54 -6.94
N ALA A 133 -14.99 3.90 -6.73
CA ALA A 133 -15.56 4.18 -5.41
C ALA A 133 -15.61 2.95 -4.47
N GLN A 134 -15.61 1.75 -5.03
CA GLN A 134 -15.54 0.49 -4.27
C GLN A 134 -14.13 0.22 -3.69
N SER A 135 -13.12 0.95 -4.17
CA SER A 135 -11.70 0.71 -3.86
C SER A 135 -11.14 1.71 -2.85
N VAL A 136 -11.99 2.51 -2.17
CA VAL A 136 -11.59 3.51 -1.17
C VAL A 136 -12.19 3.21 0.21
N GLY A 137 -11.39 3.32 1.26
CA GLY A 137 -11.78 3.17 2.67
C GLY A 137 -10.96 4.08 3.60
N PHE A 138 -11.09 3.89 4.91
CA PHE A 138 -10.39 4.67 5.94
C PHE A 138 -9.36 3.82 6.69
N GLY A 139 -8.14 4.33 6.80
CA GLY A 139 -7.00 3.67 7.43
C GLY A 139 -6.18 4.68 8.23
N GLY A 140 -6.83 5.39 9.15
CA GLY A 140 -6.34 6.68 9.66
C GLY A 140 -5.06 6.66 10.49
N ASP A 141 -4.57 5.48 10.88
CA ASP A 141 -3.28 5.31 11.59
C ASP A 141 -3.19 6.07 12.93
N TYR A 142 -4.33 6.21 13.62
CA TYR A 142 -4.36 6.82 14.97
C TYR A 142 -3.48 6.03 15.94
N ASP A 143 -2.77 6.76 16.81
CA ASP A 143 -1.76 6.25 17.75
C ASP A 143 -0.53 5.56 17.09
N GLY A 144 -0.46 5.50 15.76
CA GLY A 144 0.69 5.01 14.98
C GLY A 144 1.59 6.11 14.43
N VAL A 145 1.14 7.38 14.51
CA VAL A 145 1.76 8.55 13.89
C VAL A 145 1.93 9.70 14.89
N SER A 146 2.83 10.65 14.59
CA SER A 146 3.17 11.78 15.47
C SER A 146 2.92 13.13 14.83
#